data_AF-A0ABD1E880-F1
#
_entry.id   AF-A0ABD1E880-F1
#
_cell.length_a   1.000
_cell.length_b   1.000
_cell.length_c   1.000
_cell.angle_alpha   90.00
_cell.angle_beta   90.00
_cell.angle_gamma   90.00
#
_symmetry.space_group_name_H-M   'P 1'
#
loop_
_entity.id
_entity.type
_entity.pdbx_description
1 polymer ?
#
loop_
_entity_poly.entity_id
_entity_poly.type
_entity_poly.pdbx_seq_one_letter_code
_entity_poly.pdbx_strand_id
1 'polypeptide(L)'
;MLGTFDGVVEYSCLGDWFVGKNHYFAVANTKESRKDEKYRCFLKNRDDDLFIGVSITAECNTLKTVEKSPERLHIRPVKSEIVEPGCRLPQNFSGEWINTANIDADVFINETHIIETHYPDEGRYRRTIYVCKEQKDTRVLMARLTVDGCQKDYVCFDFVPQHHNLIRYRKGVAVIKDDFSTVCSWVQFQNKVKWRYDLFLKKNPVPIKCPVAGKFNFTQKGDVPFETRILGGVTLSPRPNVYCKENISDFSVCDEEQKEIAIDQNYCLSVDHRGKPLDIYSDPDYKMKCIGFWKENLKSYLITFDELDPFSKYRCWVYQRADLNRVLMSQAIGPFCDLKQTVNSYNYTEGATVAVEMEEYERERNMFLKNSTHSISGIV
;
A
#
# COMPACT_ATOMS: atom_id res chain seq x y z
N MET A 1 -24.80 -49.27 -27.15
CA MET A 1 -23.39 -48.85 -27.15
C MET A 1 -23.26 -47.72 -26.15
N LEU A 2 -22.82 -48.04 -24.93
CA LEU A 2 -22.60 -47.10 -23.84
C LEU A 2 -21.09 -47.09 -23.56
N GLY A 3 -20.44 -45.96 -23.84
CA GLY A 3 -19.01 -45.79 -23.57
C GLY A 3 -18.31 -44.97 -24.65
N THR A 4 -18.66 -43.69 -24.79
CA THR A 4 -17.69 -42.72 -25.32
C THR A 4 -16.62 -42.57 -24.25
N PHE A 5 -15.46 -43.13 -24.52
CA PHE A 5 -14.29 -42.99 -23.66
C PHE A 5 -13.67 -41.62 -23.97
N ASP A 6 -13.85 -40.65 -23.06
CA ASP A 6 -13.11 -39.38 -23.14
C ASP A 6 -11.65 -39.67 -22.81
N GLY A 7 -10.87 -39.94 -23.86
CA GLY A 7 -9.44 -40.14 -23.76
C GLY A 7 -8.73 -38.86 -23.30
N VAL A 8 -7.55 -39.03 -22.69
CA VAL A 8 -6.69 -37.90 -22.33
C VAL A 8 -6.33 -37.12 -23.60
N VAL A 9 -6.76 -35.87 -23.67
CA VAL A 9 -6.48 -34.96 -24.79
C VAL A 9 -5.18 -34.23 -24.53
N GLU A 10 -4.26 -34.26 -25.49
CA GLU A 10 -2.96 -33.57 -25.39
C GLU A 10 -2.79 -32.63 -26.57
N TYR A 11 -2.75 -31.33 -26.29
CA TYR A 11 -2.60 -30.31 -27.32
C TYR A 11 -1.16 -29.83 -27.41
N SER A 12 -0.64 -29.77 -28.64
CA SER A 12 0.62 -29.11 -28.98
C SER A 12 0.32 -27.77 -29.65
N CYS A 13 0.89 -26.68 -29.14
CA CYS A 13 0.76 -25.36 -29.76
C CYS A 13 1.50 -25.31 -31.10
N LEU A 14 0.84 -24.83 -32.14
CA LEU A 14 1.42 -24.63 -33.47
C LEU A 14 1.79 -23.17 -33.74
N GLY A 15 1.06 -22.23 -33.13
CA GLY A 15 1.32 -20.80 -33.24
C GLY A 15 0.18 -19.98 -32.66
N ASP A 16 0.42 -18.68 -32.47
CA ASP A 16 -0.52 -17.75 -31.87
C ASP A 16 -0.46 -16.36 -32.51
N TRP A 17 -1.56 -15.62 -32.44
CA TRP A 17 -1.67 -14.25 -32.94
C TRP A 17 -2.73 -13.46 -32.18
N PHE A 18 -2.66 -12.14 -32.27
CA PHE A 18 -3.57 -11.23 -31.59
C PHE A 18 -4.47 -10.48 -32.60
N VAL A 19 -5.75 -10.40 -32.28
CA VAL A 19 -6.72 -9.56 -33.01
C VAL A 19 -7.44 -8.68 -32.00
N GLY A 20 -7.02 -7.41 -31.90
CA GLY A 20 -7.51 -6.50 -30.87
C GLY A 20 -7.19 -7.01 -29.47
N LYS A 21 -8.22 -7.31 -28.68
CA LYS A 21 -8.10 -7.86 -27.30
C LYS A 21 -8.08 -9.39 -27.25
N ASN A 22 -8.36 -10.03 -28.37
CA ASN A 22 -8.47 -11.47 -28.47
C ASN A 22 -7.12 -12.09 -28.84
N HIS A 23 -6.74 -13.13 -28.10
CA HIS A 23 -5.57 -13.96 -28.35
C HIS A 23 -6.03 -15.30 -28.92
N TYR A 24 -5.65 -15.55 -30.16
CA TYR A 24 -5.93 -16.80 -30.85
C TYR A 24 -4.69 -17.67 -30.85
N PHE A 25 -4.85 -18.95 -30.61
CA PHE A 25 -3.77 -19.92 -30.75
C PHE A 25 -4.28 -21.20 -31.39
N ALA A 26 -3.53 -21.68 -32.38
CA ALA A 26 -3.82 -22.92 -33.08
C ALA A 26 -3.08 -24.07 -32.39
N VAL A 27 -3.78 -25.17 -32.17
CA VAL A 27 -3.23 -26.35 -31.50
C VAL A 27 -3.53 -27.62 -32.29
N ALA A 28 -2.66 -28.61 -32.15
CA ALA A 28 -2.87 -29.96 -32.67
C ALA A 28 -3.01 -30.95 -31.52
N ASN A 29 -4.09 -31.72 -31.50
CA ASN A 29 -4.23 -32.86 -30.60
C ASN A 29 -3.26 -33.97 -31.06
N THR A 30 -2.25 -34.26 -30.26
CA THR A 30 -1.20 -35.25 -30.60
C THR A 30 -1.73 -36.67 -30.57
N LYS A 31 -2.81 -36.93 -29.84
CA LYS A 31 -3.43 -38.24 -29.69
C LYS A 31 -4.56 -38.51 -30.68
N GLU A 32 -4.99 -37.51 -31.43
CA GLU A 32 -6.01 -37.68 -32.47
C GLU A 32 -5.40 -38.08 -33.80
N SER A 33 -5.94 -39.15 -34.38
CA SER A 33 -5.51 -39.71 -35.67
C SER A 33 -6.26 -39.09 -36.84
N ARG A 34 -7.50 -38.63 -36.62
CA ARG A 34 -8.34 -38.01 -37.65
C ARG A 34 -7.88 -36.60 -37.93
N LYS A 35 -7.46 -36.33 -39.17
CA LYS A 35 -6.90 -35.03 -39.57
C LYS A 35 -7.85 -33.85 -39.31
N ASP A 36 -9.15 -34.08 -39.44
CA ASP A 36 -10.16 -33.02 -39.35
C ASP A 36 -10.46 -32.62 -37.89
N GLU A 37 -10.32 -33.56 -36.95
CA GLU A 37 -10.51 -33.37 -35.50
C GLU A 37 -9.17 -33.08 -34.78
N LYS A 38 -8.05 -33.31 -35.46
CA LYS A 38 -6.70 -33.10 -34.95
C LYS A 38 -6.40 -31.63 -34.67
N TYR A 39 -6.83 -30.74 -35.55
CA TYR A 39 -6.52 -29.31 -35.42
C TYR A 39 -7.68 -28.56 -34.81
N ARG A 40 -7.39 -27.72 -33.81
CA ARG A 40 -8.35 -26.84 -33.18
C ARG A 40 -7.77 -25.46 -32.98
N CYS A 41 -8.65 -24.48 -32.89
CA CYS A 41 -8.31 -23.12 -32.52
C CYS A 41 -8.86 -22.84 -31.13
N PHE A 42 -8.09 -22.07 -30.38
CA PHE A 42 -8.45 -21.62 -29.06
C PHE A 42 -8.46 -20.10 -29.08
N LEU A 43 -9.39 -19.53 -28.33
CA LEU A 43 -9.58 -18.10 -28.18
C LEU A 43 -9.57 -17.76 -26.70
N LYS A 44 -8.63 -16.93 -26.29
CA LYS A 44 -8.59 -16.29 -24.97
C LYS A 44 -8.85 -14.80 -25.12
N ASN A 45 -9.64 -14.22 -24.23
CA ASN A 45 -9.79 -12.77 -24.17
C ASN A 45 -8.82 -12.23 -23.12
N ARG A 46 -8.13 -11.12 -23.42
CA ARG A 46 -7.30 -10.43 -22.42
C ARG A 46 -8.13 -9.94 -21.22
N ASP A 47 -9.38 -9.57 -21.47
CA ASP A 47 -10.30 -9.11 -20.44
C ASP A 47 -11.01 -10.25 -19.71
N ASP A 48 -10.90 -11.51 -20.15
CA ASP A 48 -11.46 -12.69 -19.47
C ASP A 48 -10.51 -13.88 -19.59
N ASP A 49 -9.63 -14.01 -18.59
CA ASP A 49 -8.56 -15.00 -18.57
C ASP A 49 -8.95 -16.34 -17.92
N LEU A 50 -10.15 -16.42 -17.32
CA LEU A 50 -10.70 -17.63 -16.70
C LEU A 50 -11.35 -18.57 -17.71
N PHE A 51 -11.74 -18.06 -18.88
CA PHE A 51 -12.41 -18.85 -19.91
C PHE A 51 -11.63 -18.86 -21.22
N ILE A 52 -11.59 -20.03 -21.86
CA ILE A 52 -11.13 -20.16 -23.24
C ILE A 52 -12.26 -20.72 -24.09
N GLY A 53 -12.45 -20.11 -25.25
CA GLY A 53 -13.30 -20.66 -26.30
C GLY A 53 -12.53 -21.63 -27.18
N VAL A 54 -13.12 -22.77 -27.50
CA VAL A 54 -12.53 -23.81 -28.35
C VAL A 54 -13.41 -24.03 -29.58
N SER A 55 -12.76 -24.13 -30.76
CA SER A 55 -13.45 -24.47 -32.00
C SER A 55 -13.64 -25.99 -32.11
N ILE A 56 -14.74 -26.42 -32.71
CA ILE A 56 -14.99 -27.84 -33.01
C ILE A 56 -14.18 -28.28 -34.24
N THR A 57 -14.03 -27.39 -35.21
CA THR A 57 -13.29 -27.62 -36.45
C THR A 57 -11.93 -26.90 -36.43
N ALA A 58 -11.08 -27.18 -37.41
CA ALA A 58 -9.80 -26.50 -37.62
C ALA A 58 -9.93 -25.00 -37.98
N GLU A 59 -11.15 -24.47 -38.11
CA GLU A 59 -11.41 -23.11 -38.54
C GLU A 59 -11.50 -22.14 -37.37
N CYS A 60 -10.52 -21.24 -37.27
CA CYS A 60 -10.50 -20.22 -36.22
C CYS A 60 -11.53 -19.10 -36.41
N ASN A 61 -12.08 -18.94 -37.63
CA ASN A 61 -13.07 -17.91 -37.95
C ASN A 61 -14.40 -18.10 -37.21
N THR A 62 -14.66 -19.32 -36.71
CA THR A 62 -15.84 -19.64 -35.91
C THR A 62 -15.79 -18.98 -34.52
N LEU A 63 -14.58 -18.68 -34.03
CA LEU A 63 -14.35 -18.10 -32.70
C LEU A 63 -14.40 -16.57 -32.77
N LYS A 64 -15.57 -15.99 -32.51
CA LYS A 64 -15.74 -14.53 -32.42
C LYS A 64 -15.46 -13.99 -31.03
N THR A 65 -16.06 -14.60 -30.01
CA THR A 65 -15.88 -14.28 -28.59
C THR A 65 -15.89 -15.56 -27.77
N VAL A 66 -15.30 -15.53 -26.57
CA VAL A 66 -15.26 -16.67 -25.64
C VAL A 66 -16.68 -17.11 -25.20
N GLU A 67 -17.63 -16.18 -25.15
CA GLU A 67 -19.03 -16.48 -24.79
C GLU A 67 -19.81 -17.16 -25.92
N LYS A 68 -19.47 -16.84 -27.17
CA LYS A 68 -20.13 -17.38 -28.38
C LYS A 68 -19.33 -18.53 -28.99
N SER A 69 -18.32 -19.03 -28.29
CA SER A 69 -17.54 -20.16 -28.78
C SER A 69 -18.37 -21.45 -28.71
N PRO A 70 -18.18 -22.38 -29.66
CA PRO A 70 -18.91 -23.65 -29.65
C PRO A 70 -18.68 -24.46 -28.38
N GLU A 71 -17.45 -24.47 -27.88
CA GLU A 71 -17.07 -25.06 -26.60
C GLU A 71 -16.41 -23.99 -25.75
N ARG A 72 -16.70 -23.98 -24.44
CA ARG A 72 -16.17 -23.01 -23.48
C ARG A 72 -15.57 -23.76 -22.30
N LEU A 73 -14.28 -23.61 -22.11
CA LEU A 73 -13.52 -24.22 -21.03
C LEU A 73 -13.31 -23.21 -19.91
N HIS A 74 -13.59 -23.61 -18.67
CA HIS A 74 -13.25 -22.83 -17.48
C HIS A 74 -11.92 -23.32 -16.92
N ILE A 75 -10.93 -22.44 -16.90
CA ILE A 75 -9.57 -22.74 -16.47
C ILE A 75 -9.48 -22.47 -14.98
N ARG A 76 -8.93 -23.43 -14.25
CA ARG A 76 -8.47 -23.20 -12.88
C ARG A 76 -6.95 -23.31 -12.90
N PRO A 77 -6.21 -22.25 -12.61
CA PRO A 77 -4.77 -22.34 -12.59
C PRO A 77 -4.35 -23.26 -11.43
N VAL A 78 -3.45 -24.20 -11.72
CA VAL A 78 -2.94 -25.17 -10.76
C VAL A 78 -1.44 -25.01 -10.67
N LYS A 79 -0.89 -25.14 -9.46
CA LYS A 79 0.56 -25.15 -9.25
C LYS A 79 1.16 -26.37 -9.94
N SER A 80 2.04 -26.16 -10.92
CA SER A 80 2.72 -27.24 -11.61
C SER A 80 3.86 -27.85 -10.79
N GLU A 81 4.59 -27.02 -10.04
CA GLU A 81 5.79 -27.44 -9.30
C GLU A 81 5.75 -26.98 -7.84
N ILE A 82 6.26 -27.84 -6.95
CA ILE A 82 6.51 -27.51 -5.55
C ILE A 82 8.02 -27.31 -5.41
N VAL A 83 8.41 -26.16 -4.88
CA VAL A 83 9.81 -25.84 -4.59
C VAL A 83 10.04 -26.00 -3.10
N GLU A 84 11.00 -26.85 -2.73
CA GLU A 84 11.38 -27.01 -1.33
C GLU A 84 12.15 -25.76 -0.83
N PRO A 85 11.79 -25.24 0.36
CA PRO A 85 12.46 -24.09 0.94
C PRO A 85 13.85 -24.46 1.47
N GLY A 86 14.85 -23.66 1.15
CA GLY A 86 16.25 -23.84 1.60
C GLY A 86 16.69 -22.88 2.71
N CYS A 87 15.88 -21.85 3.00
CA CYS A 87 16.16 -20.88 4.06
C CYS A 87 14.90 -20.48 4.82
N ARG A 88 15.09 -19.77 5.94
CA ARG A 88 14.02 -19.19 6.76
C ARG A 88 14.15 -17.68 6.78
N LEU A 89 13.04 -16.99 6.57
CA LEU A 89 12.91 -15.55 6.73
C LEU A 89 13.04 -15.15 8.21
N PRO A 90 13.44 -13.89 8.50
CA PRO A 90 13.45 -13.37 9.85
C PRO A 90 12.09 -13.51 10.53
N GLN A 91 12.07 -14.02 11.77
CA GLN A 91 10.83 -14.28 12.53
C GLN A 91 9.95 -13.03 12.70
N ASN A 92 10.56 -11.85 12.79
CA ASN A 92 9.82 -10.60 12.98
C ASN A 92 8.93 -10.25 11.77
N PHE A 93 9.22 -10.81 10.59
CA PHE A 93 8.48 -10.50 9.37
C PHE A 93 7.17 -11.29 9.24
N SER A 94 6.97 -12.32 10.06
CA SER A 94 5.77 -13.16 9.97
C SER A 94 4.50 -12.35 10.26
N GLY A 95 3.47 -12.53 9.43
CA GLY A 95 2.18 -11.87 9.58
C GLY A 95 1.57 -11.41 8.27
N GLU A 96 0.54 -10.56 8.40
CA GLU A 96 -0.20 -9.96 7.29
C GLU A 96 0.27 -8.52 7.04
N TRP A 97 0.55 -8.24 5.78
CA TRP A 97 1.14 -7.01 5.29
C TRP A 97 0.41 -6.53 4.03
N ILE A 98 0.63 -5.28 3.68
CA ILE A 98 0.13 -4.61 2.48
C ILE A 98 1.33 -4.09 1.71
N ASN A 99 1.41 -4.39 0.43
CA ASN A 99 2.49 -3.94 -0.45
C ASN A 99 2.12 -2.65 -1.18
N THR A 100 2.79 -1.56 -0.83
CA THR A 100 2.54 -0.25 -1.46
C THR A 100 3.06 -0.16 -2.90
N ALA A 101 3.88 -1.10 -3.37
CA ALA A 101 4.44 -1.06 -4.72
C ALA A 101 3.49 -1.61 -5.79
N ASN A 102 2.48 -2.39 -5.40
CA ASN A 102 1.62 -3.15 -6.32
C ASN A 102 0.14 -2.98 -5.99
N ILE A 103 -0.38 -1.75 -6.10
CA ILE A 103 -1.80 -1.42 -5.90
C ILE A 103 -2.32 -1.99 -4.56
N ASP A 104 -1.56 -1.79 -3.49
CA ASP A 104 -1.90 -2.23 -2.13
C ASP A 104 -2.26 -3.73 -2.02
N ALA A 105 -1.48 -4.57 -2.72
CA ALA A 105 -1.64 -6.02 -2.68
C ALA A 105 -1.51 -6.59 -1.26
N ASP A 106 -2.34 -7.56 -0.92
CA ASP A 106 -2.28 -8.31 0.34
C ASP A 106 -1.07 -9.25 0.31
N VAL A 107 -0.22 -9.16 1.32
CA VAL A 107 0.99 -9.97 1.47
C VAL A 107 0.93 -10.76 2.77
N PHE A 108 1.03 -12.07 2.66
CA PHE A 108 1.17 -12.96 3.81
C PHE A 108 2.59 -13.51 3.85
N ILE A 109 3.29 -13.24 4.95
CA ILE A 109 4.65 -13.72 5.18
C ILE A 109 4.62 -14.80 6.25
N ASN A 110 5.13 -15.98 5.89
CA ASN A 110 5.42 -17.07 6.81
C ASN A 110 6.94 -17.24 6.96
N GLU A 111 7.40 -18.19 7.77
CA GLU A 111 8.83 -18.45 7.98
C GLU A 111 9.60 -18.76 6.69
N THR A 112 8.96 -19.31 5.66
CA THR A 112 9.64 -19.79 4.44
C THR A 112 9.05 -19.22 3.14
N HIS A 113 7.88 -18.59 3.22
CA HIS A 113 7.11 -18.16 2.05
C HIS A 113 6.64 -16.72 2.19
N ILE A 114 6.66 -15.98 1.09
CA ILE A 114 5.96 -14.70 0.93
C ILE A 114 4.88 -14.92 -0.13
N ILE A 115 3.64 -14.62 0.21
CA ILE A 115 2.50 -14.82 -0.67
C ILE A 115 1.89 -13.46 -0.94
N GLU A 116 1.98 -13.02 -2.18
CA GLU A 116 1.44 -11.73 -2.63
C GLU A 116 0.18 -11.98 -3.47
N THR A 117 -0.92 -11.35 -3.07
CA THR A 117 -2.21 -11.43 -3.77
C THR A 117 -2.61 -10.02 -4.19
N HIS A 118 -2.63 -9.78 -5.50
CA HIS A 118 -3.08 -8.51 -6.05
C HIS A 118 -4.45 -8.66 -6.68
N TYR A 119 -5.25 -7.60 -6.58
CA TYR A 119 -6.64 -7.54 -7.05
C TYR A 119 -6.74 -6.53 -8.19
N PRO A 120 -6.56 -6.96 -9.46
CA PRO A 120 -6.75 -6.05 -10.59
C PRO A 120 -8.21 -5.59 -10.74
N ASP A 121 -9.18 -6.43 -10.37
CA ASP A 121 -10.63 -6.17 -10.42
C ASP A 121 -11.32 -6.81 -9.20
N GLU A 122 -12.53 -6.36 -8.82
CA GLU A 122 -13.29 -6.86 -7.63
C GLU A 122 -13.52 -8.38 -7.63
N GLY A 123 -13.60 -9.02 -8.80
CA GLY A 123 -13.81 -10.46 -8.95
C GLY A 123 -12.54 -11.27 -9.24
N ARG A 124 -11.38 -10.63 -9.38
CA ARG A 124 -10.15 -11.28 -9.85
C ARG A 124 -9.03 -11.07 -8.87
N TYR A 125 -8.27 -12.14 -8.66
CA TYR A 125 -7.04 -12.08 -7.88
C TYR A 125 -5.96 -12.85 -8.60
N ARG A 126 -4.74 -12.35 -8.46
CA ARG A 126 -3.54 -13.02 -8.96
C ARG A 126 -2.59 -13.21 -7.81
N ARG A 127 -2.24 -14.47 -7.59
CA ARG A 127 -1.41 -14.90 -6.47
C ARG A 127 -0.02 -15.25 -6.96
N THR A 128 0.97 -14.61 -6.39
CA THR A 128 2.39 -14.93 -6.59
C THR A 128 2.96 -15.44 -5.28
N ILE A 129 3.66 -16.57 -5.34
CA ILE A 129 4.28 -17.19 -4.18
C ILE A 129 5.79 -17.12 -4.36
N TYR A 130 6.47 -16.61 -3.35
CA TYR A 130 7.91 -16.57 -3.27
C TYR A 130 8.37 -17.56 -2.19
N VAL A 131 9.27 -18.46 -2.56
CA VAL A 131 9.81 -19.50 -1.66
C VAL A 131 11.29 -19.21 -1.38
N CYS A 132 11.68 -19.16 -0.11
CA CYS A 132 13.06 -18.91 0.31
C CYS A 132 13.98 -20.05 -0.14
N LYS A 133 14.99 -19.76 -0.97
CA LYS A 133 15.99 -20.73 -1.43
C LYS A 133 17.31 -20.59 -0.70
N GLU A 134 17.88 -19.40 -0.72
CA GLU A 134 19.16 -19.11 -0.08
C GLU A 134 19.11 -17.69 0.51
N GLN A 135 19.77 -17.49 1.65
CA GLN A 135 19.88 -16.19 2.30
C GLN A 135 21.35 -15.89 2.58
N LYS A 136 21.78 -14.66 2.25
CA LYS A 136 23.07 -14.09 2.69
C LYS A 136 22.84 -12.67 3.16
N ASP A 137 23.19 -12.42 4.42
CA ASP A 137 23.00 -11.13 5.09
C ASP A 137 21.55 -10.62 4.97
N THR A 138 21.37 -9.49 4.28
CA THR A 138 20.07 -8.84 4.01
C THR A 138 19.37 -9.35 2.75
N ARG A 139 20.08 -10.12 1.91
CA ARG A 139 19.57 -10.57 0.62
C ARG A 139 19.06 -11.99 0.69
N VAL A 140 17.88 -12.19 0.12
CA VAL A 140 17.19 -13.47 0.07
C VAL A 140 16.86 -13.79 -1.38
N LEU A 141 17.42 -14.90 -1.85
CA LEU A 141 17.06 -15.50 -3.13
C LEU A 141 15.73 -16.24 -2.97
N MET A 142 14.74 -15.81 -3.75
CA MET A 142 13.39 -16.35 -3.72
C MET A 142 13.05 -17.00 -5.07
N ALA A 143 12.51 -18.21 -5.02
CA ALA A 143 11.85 -18.81 -6.18
C ALA A 143 10.44 -18.23 -6.31
N ARG A 144 10.17 -17.52 -7.41
CA ARG A 144 8.88 -16.96 -7.77
C ARG A 144 8.06 -17.99 -8.54
N LEU A 145 6.92 -18.36 -7.96
CA LEU A 145 5.89 -19.21 -8.53
C LEU A 145 4.64 -18.37 -8.78
N THR A 146 4.38 -18.07 -10.05
CA THR A 146 3.11 -17.45 -10.47
C THR A 146 2.10 -18.55 -10.72
N VAL A 147 0.89 -18.41 -10.18
CA VAL A 147 -0.17 -19.42 -10.33
C VAL A 147 -0.55 -19.65 -11.81
N ASP A 148 -0.36 -18.64 -12.67
CA ASP A 148 -0.62 -18.73 -14.12
C ASP A 148 0.56 -19.29 -14.94
N GLY A 149 1.71 -19.56 -14.32
CA GLY A 149 2.95 -19.91 -15.03
C GLY A 149 3.46 -21.30 -14.69
N CYS A 150 3.75 -22.12 -15.71
CA CYS A 150 4.46 -23.39 -15.56
C CYS A 150 5.96 -23.21 -15.26
N GLN A 151 6.49 -21.99 -15.42
CA GLN A 151 7.90 -21.68 -15.30
C GLN A 151 8.20 -21.09 -13.92
N LYS A 152 9.24 -21.63 -13.27
CA LYS A 152 9.85 -21.02 -12.08
C LYS A 152 10.85 -19.96 -12.49
N ASP A 153 10.78 -18.82 -11.83
CA ASP A 153 11.79 -17.77 -11.92
C ASP A 153 12.41 -17.53 -10.55
N TYR A 154 13.57 -16.92 -10.53
CA TYR A 154 14.30 -16.55 -9.32
C TYR A 154 14.41 -15.03 -9.23
N VAL A 155 14.12 -14.50 -8.05
CA VAL A 155 14.12 -13.07 -7.76
C VAL A 155 14.90 -12.86 -6.48
N CYS A 156 15.75 -11.82 -6.45
CA CYS A 156 16.38 -11.40 -5.21
C CYS A 156 15.52 -10.37 -4.48
N PHE A 157 15.32 -10.59 -3.19
CA PHE A 157 14.84 -9.57 -2.26
C PHE A 157 16.01 -9.06 -1.42
N ASP A 158 16.12 -7.75 -1.26
CA ASP A 158 17.05 -7.14 -0.30
C ASP A 158 16.24 -6.42 0.77
N PHE A 159 16.27 -6.95 1.99
CA PHE A 159 15.49 -6.46 3.11
C PHE A 159 16.32 -5.58 4.02
N VAL A 160 15.77 -4.43 4.39
CA VAL A 160 16.27 -3.69 5.54
C VAL A 160 15.68 -4.31 6.81
N PRO A 161 16.43 -4.41 7.91
CA PRO A 161 15.88 -4.84 9.20
C PRO A 161 14.57 -4.08 9.51
N GLN A 162 13.58 -4.83 9.96
CA GLN A 162 12.27 -4.27 10.26
C GLN A 162 12.36 -3.17 11.30
N HIS A 163 11.56 -2.13 11.08
CA HIS A 163 11.45 -1.01 11.98
C HIS A 163 9.97 -0.80 12.28
N HIS A 164 9.56 -1.07 13.52
CA HIS A 164 8.15 -0.97 13.95
C HIS A 164 7.21 -1.82 13.08
N ASN A 165 6.16 -1.22 12.50
CA ASN A 165 5.17 -1.88 11.64
C ASN A 165 5.51 -1.80 10.14
N LEU A 166 6.79 -1.62 9.80
CA LEU A 166 7.26 -1.40 8.44
C LEU A 166 8.41 -2.35 8.10
N ILE A 167 8.31 -3.02 6.96
CA ILE A 167 9.45 -3.71 6.33
C ILE A 167 9.78 -2.97 5.05
N ARG A 168 11.04 -2.57 4.91
CA ARG A 168 11.55 -1.92 3.71
C ARG A 168 12.32 -2.93 2.89
N TYR A 169 12.03 -3.03 1.60
CA TYR A 169 12.67 -4.01 0.74
C TYR A 169 12.94 -3.49 -0.67
N ARG A 170 13.83 -4.16 -1.38
CA ARG A 170 14.03 -4.00 -2.81
C ARG A 170 13.85 -5.33 -3.50
N LYS A 171 13.33 -5.28 -4.71
CA LYS A 171 13.09 -6.45 -5.54
C LYS A 171 13.92 -6.34 -6.81
N GLY A 172 14.71 -7.37 -7.10
CA GLY A 172 15.45 -7.51 -8.35
C GLY A 172 14.58 -7.95 -9.51
N VAL A 173 15.15 -7.96 -10.71
CA VAL A 173 14.54 -8.55 -11.90
C VAL A 173 14.45 -10.07 -11.75
N ALA A 174 13.40 -10.67 -12.31
CA ALA A 174 13.22 -12.13 -12.32
C ALA A 174 14.10 -12.78 -13.40
N VAL A 175 14.82 -13.85 -13.04
CA VAL A 175 15.77 -14.57 -13.90
C VAL A 175 15.53 -16.08 -13.78
N ILE A 176 15.79 -16.84 -14.85
CA ILE A 176 15.55 -18.29 -14.89
C ILE A 176 16.64 -19.10 -14.14
N LYS A 177 17.85 -18.54 -14.05
CA LYS A 177 19.00 -19.21 -13.44
C LYS A 177 18.95 -19.14 -11.90
N ASP A 178 19.14 -20.29 -11.25
CA ASP A 178 19.20 -20.46 -9.80
C ASP A 178 20.62 -20.24 -9.24
N ASP A 179 21.22 -19.08 -9.53
CA ASP A 179 22.52 -18.74 -8.95
C ASP A 179 22.40 -17.46 -8.12
N PHE A 180 22.70 -17.57 -6.83
CA PHE A 180 22.65 -16.46 -5.89
C PHE A 180 23.49 -15.28 -6.38
N SER A 181 24.71 -15.53 -6.85
CA SER A 181 25.64 -14.46 -7.21
C SER A 181 25.12 -13.62 -8.39
N THR A 182 24.50 -14.27 -9.36
CA THR A 182 23.90 -13.63 -10.53
C THR A 182 22.60 -12.91 -10.17
N VAL A 183 21.66 -13.60 -9.50
CA VAL A 183 20.30 -13.10 -9.21
C VAL A 183 20.33 -11.98 -8.16
N CYS A 184 21.17 -12.11 -7.13
CA CYS A 184 21.33 -11.12 -6.07
C CYS A 184 22.47 -10.12 -6.33
N SER A 185 22.98 -10.03 -7.56
CA SER A 185 23.95 -8.98 -7.92
C SER A 185 23.30 -7.61 -7.88
N TRP A 186 24.08 -6.58 -7.54
CA TRP A 186 23.60 -5.20 -7.47
C TRP A 186 22.98 -4.68 -8.77
N VAL A 187 23.41 -5.24 -9.91
CA VAL A 187 22.97 -4.85 -11.25
C VAL A 187 21.53 -5.30 -11.53
N GLN A 188 21.04 -6.33 -10.84
CA GLN A 188 19.66 -6.82 -10.98
C GLN A 188 18.63 -5.93 -10.29
N PHE A 189 19.07 -5.07 -9.37
CA PHE A 189 18.22 -4.04 -8.81
C PHE A 189 18.24 -2.85 -9.77
N GLN A 190 17.12 -2.62 -10.46
CA GLN A 190 17.04 -1.52 -11.42
C GLN A 190 17.30 -0.20 -10.69
N ASN A 191 18.45 0.40 -11.00
CA ASN A 191 18.82 1.73 -10.52
C ASN A 191 17.90 2.77 -11.18
N LYS A 192 16.69 2.92 -10.67
CA LYS A 192 15.97 4.18 -10.84
C LYS A 192 16.87 5.26 -10.23
N VAL A 193 16.89 6.45 -10.84
CA VAL A 193 17.83 7.58 -10.59
C VAL A 193 18.00 7.94 -9.09
N LYS A 194 17.11 7.48 -8.21
CA LYS A 194 17.29 7.47 -6.75
C LYS A 194 16.94 6.09 -6.21
N TRP A 195 17.84 5.54 -5.39
CA TRP A 195 17.62 4.27 -4.70
C TRP A 195 16.49 4.47 -3.67
N ARG A 196 15.36 3.78 -3.85
CA ARG A 196 14.22 3.78 -2.92
C ARG A 196 13.86 2.34 -2.57
N TYR A 197 13.55 2.11 -1.30
CA TYR A 197 12.93 0.87 -0.84
C TYR A 197 11.41 0.95 -0.99
N ASP A 198 10.82 -0.16 -1.45
CA ASP A 198 9.39 -0.37 -1.36
C ASP A 198 9.01 -0.82 0.05
N LEU A 199 7.73 -0.67 0.41
CA LEU A 199 7.25 -0.84 1.78
C LEU A 199 6.24 -2.00 1.86
N PHE A 200 6.43 -2.86 2.84
CA PHE A 200 5.37 -3.66 3.41
C PHE A 200 4.87 -2.99 4.69
N LEU A 201 3.60 -2.60 4.69
CA LEU A 201 2.90 -2.02 5.83
C LEU A 201 2.10 -3.11 6.54
N LYS A 202 2.22 -3.23 7.87
CA LYS A 202 1.46 -4.25 8.60
C LYS A 202 -0.04 -3.98 8.49
N LYS A 203 -0.84 -4.97 8.06
CA LYS A 203 -2.28 -4.78 7.75
C LYS A 203 -3.09 -4.22 8.93
N ASN A 204 -2.78 -4.69 10.13
CA ASN A 204 -3.30 -4.17 11.41
C ASN A 204 -2.11 -3.65 12.24
N PRO A 205 -1.75 -2.37 12.11
CA PRO A 205 -0.56 -1.81 12.73
C PRO A 205 -0.80 -1.48 14.21
N VAL A 206 0.24 -1.63 15.04
CA VAL A 206 0.19 -1.19 16.44
C VAL A 206 0.68 0.25 16.53
N PRO A 207 -0.07 1.19 17.14
CA PRO A 207 0.36 2.57 17.22
C PRO A 207 1.68 2.71 18.00
N ILE A 208 2.58 3.56 17.49
CA ILE A 208 3.89 3.86 18.06
C ILE A 208 3.98 5.35 18.37
N LYS A 209 4.97 5.72 19.17
CA LYS A 209 5.23 7.13 19.49
C LYS A 209 5.55 7.93 18.22
N CYS A 210 4.83 9.02 18.00
CA CYS A 210 5.05 9.89 16.85
C CYS A 210 6.41 10.62 16.95
N PRO A 211 7.09 10.85 15.81
CA PRO A 211 8.36 11.60 15.80
C PRO A 211 8.18 13.11 15.98
N VAL A 212 6.97 13.63 15.73
CA VAL A 212 6.57 15.01 15.98
C VAL A 212 5.60 14.98 17.15
N ALA A 213 5.90 15.71 18.22
CA ALA A 213 5.09 15.80 19.43
C ALA A 213 4.91 17.28 19.81
N GLY A 214 3.72 17.64 20.30
CA GLY A 214 3.37 19.02 20.65
C GLY A 214 2.00 19.47 20.14
N LYS A 215 1.67 20.73 20.37
CA LYS A 215 0.50 21.42 19.80
C LYS A 215 0.98 22.50 18.84
N PHE A 216 0.44 22.48 17.63
CA PHE A 216 0.87 23.38 16.57
C PHE A 216 -0.31 24.05 15.88
N ASN A 217 -0.18 25.35 15.65
CA ASN A 217 -1.07 26.10 14.80
C ASN A 217 -0.54 25.94 13.39
N PHE A 218 -1.40 25.65 12.43
CA PHE A 218 -0.93 25.26 11.11
C PHE A 218 -1.55 26.03 9.96
N THR A 219 -0.71 26.39 9.00
CA THR A 219 -1.17 26.87 7.71
C THR A 219 -1.01 25.77 6.69
N GLN A 220 -1.94 25.68 5.74
CA GLN A 220 -1.95 24.60 4.76
C GLN A 220 -2.09 25.13 3.33
N LYS A 221 -1.49 24.41 2.39
CA LYS A 221 -1.55 24.66 0.94
C LYS A 221 -1.61 23.31 0.24
N GLY A 222 -2.41 23.17 -0.82
CA GLY A 222 -2.46 21.92 -1.58
C GLY A 222 -3.72 21.73 -2.39
N ASP A 223 -3.73 20.63 -3.15
CA ASP A 223 -4.89 20.19 -3.94
C ASP A 223 -6.04 19.70 -3.06
N VAL A 224 -5.72 19.08 -1.91
CA VAL A 224 -6.70 18.52 -0.97
C VAL A 224 -6.37 18.97 0.45
N PRO A 225 -6.74 20.20 0.85
CA PRO A 225 -6.53 20.69 2.20
C PRO A 225 -7.40 19.95 3.23
N PHE A 226 -7.00 19.99 4.50
CA PHE A 226 -7.80 19.56 5.62
C PHE A 226 -8.99 20.49 5.80
N GLU A 227 -10.19 19.94 5.65
CA GLU A 227 -11.45 20.63 5.91
C GLU A 227 -12.06 20.15 7.21
N THR A 228 -12.97 20.93 7.80
CA THR A 228 -13.72 20.50 8.98
C THR A 228 -14.61 19.31 8.65
N ARG A 229 -14.42 18.19 9.34
CA ARG A 229 -15.16 16.94 9.10
C ARG A 229 -15.94 16.56 10.34
N ILE A 230 -17.17 16.08 10.15
CA ILE A 230 -17.93 15.46 11.24
C ILE A 230 -17.72 13.95 11.12
N LEU A 231 -16.99 13.37 12.07
CA LEU A 231 -16.77 11.92 12.14
C LEU A 231 -18.11 11.18 12.30
N GLY A 232 -18.40 10.22 11.40
CA GLY A 232 -19.58 9.35 11.51
C GLY A 232 -20.91 9.90 10.94
N GLY A 233 -20.90 11.04 10.25
CA GLY A 233 -22.12 11.62 9.65
C GLY A 233 -22.85 12.56 10.61
N VAL A 234 -24.17 12.40 10.79
CA VAL A 234 -24.94 13.28 11.70
C VAL A 234 -24.34 13.17 13.10
N THR A 235 -23.85 14.28 13.62
CA THR A 235 -23.16 14.41 14.91
C THR A 235 -23.85 13.60 16.01
N LEU A 236 -23.11 12.68 16.66
CA LEU A 236 -23.55 12.02 17.91
C LEU A 236 -23.79 13.04 19.04
N SER A 237 -23.22 14.24 18.93
CA SER A 237 -23.48 15.39 19.79
C SER A 237 -23.53 16.65 18.94
N PRO A 238 -24.69 17.36 18.84
CA PRO A 238 -24.77 18.58 18.03
C PRO A 238 -23.70 19.56 18.51
N ARG A 239 -22.81 20.02 17.59
CA ARG A 239 -21.83 21.06 17.93
C ARG A 239 -22.61 22.22 18.53
N PRO A 240 -22.43 22.54 19.83
CA PRO A 240 -23.20 23.60 20.44
C PRO A 240 -22.86 24.89 19.70
N ASN A 241 -23.87 25.70 19.40
CA ASN A 241 -23.68 26.98 18.72
C ASN A 241 -23.08 27.99 19.70
N VAL A 242 -21.87 27.72 20.18
CA VAL A 242 -21.15 28.56 21.13
C VAL A 242 -20.28 29.52 20.35
N TYR A 243 -20.43 30.80 20.65
CA TYR A 243 -19.65 31.85 20.03
C TYR A 243 -18.18 31.75 20.47
N CYS A 244 -17.30 31.33 19.56
CA CYS A 244 -15.87 31.35 19.78
C CYS A 244 -15.28 32.71 19.38
N LYS A 245 -14.45 33.29 20.26
CA LYS A 245 -13.79 34.59 19.99
C LYS A 245 -12.57 34.45 19.09
N GLU A 246 -11.85 33.33 19.23
CA GLU A 246 -10.60 33.07 18.54
C GLU A 246 -10.56 31.62 18.07
N ASN A 247 -10.49 31.46 16.75
CA ASN A 247 -10.44 30.19 16.06
C ASN A 247 -9.05 30.02 15.46
N ILE A 248 -8.44 28.86 15.69
CA ILE A 248 -7.14 28.48 15.14
C ILE A 248 -7.24 27.11 14.51
N SER A 249 -6.32 26.76 13.63
CA SER A 249 -6.12 25.37 13.22
C SER A 249 -5.25 24.67 14.28
N ASP A 250 -5.60 23.46 14.70
CA ASP A 250 -4.84 22.69 15.69
C ASP A 250 -4.33 21.40 15.08
N PHE A 251 -3.01 21.21 15.11
CA PHE A 251 -2.37 19.93 14.90
C PHE A 251 -1.76 19.52 16.24
N SER A 252 -2.28 18.46 16.84
CA SER A 252 -1.86 18.06 18.19
C SER A 252 -1.47 16.59 18.27
N VAL A 253 -0.39 16.36 19.02
CA VAL A 253 0.13 15.05 19.38
C VAL A 253 0.42 15.07 20.87
N CYS A 254 -0.67 15.09 21.65
CA CYS A 254 -0.64 15.33 23.09
C CYS A 254 -1.35 14.24 23.90
N ASP A 255 -1.67 13.11 23.27
CA ASP A 255 -2.16 11.94 23.98
C ASP A 255 -1.12 11.43 25.00
N GLU A 256 -1.54 10.69 26.03
CA GLU A 256 -0.69 10.25 27.14
C GLU A 256 0.57 9.52 26.65
N GLU A 257 0.42 8.74 25.58
CA GLU A 257 1.51 7.98 24.96
C GLU A 257 2.11 8.65 23.70
N GLN A 258 1.55 9.79 23.26
CA GLN A 258 1.96 10.53 22.05
C GLN A 258 1.96 9.66 20.79
N LYS A 259 0.95 8.79 20.63
CA LYS A 259 0.85 7.84 19.51
C LYS A 259 -0.17 8.23 18.44
N GLU A 260 -1.03 9.20 18.76
CA GLU A 260 -2.10 9.67 17.90
C GLU A 260 -1.90 11.15 17.54
N ILE A 261 -2.18 11.46 16.28
CA ILE A 261 -2.22 12.80 15.72
C ILE A 261 -3.70 13.18 15.59
N ALA A 262 -4.08 14.28 16.21
CA ALA A 262 -5.38 14.92 16.02
C ALA A 262 -5.20 16.19 15.18
N ILE A 263 -5.99 16.32 14.12
CA ILE A 263 -6.01 17.52 13.26
C ILE A 263 -7.40 18.12 13.30
N ASP A 264 -7.44 19.42 13.59
CA ASP A 264 -8.62 20.27 13.55
C ASP A 264 -8.37 21.49 12.68
N GLN A 265 -9.21 21.70 11.68
CA GLN A 265 -9.07 22.88 10.83
C GLN A 265 -9.60 24.15 11.53
N ASN A 266 -10.56 23.99 12.43
CA ASN A 266 -11.21 25.10 13.12
C ASN A 266 -11.45 24.76 14.61
N TYR A 267 -10.40 24.88 15.39
CA TYR A 267 -10.38 24.69 16.83
C TYR A 267 -10.67 25.99 17.58
N CYS A 268 -11.59 25.95 18.54
CA CYS A 268 -11.90 27.08 19.39
C CYS A 268 -10.91 27.22 20.55
N LEU A 269 -10.06 28.25 20.52
CA LEU A 269 -9.08 28.52 21.58
C LEU A 269 -9.71 29.19 22.82
N SER A 270 -10.92 29.72 22.67
CA SER A 270 -11.58 30.52 23.72
C SER A 270 -11.88 29.71 24.98
N VAL A 271 -11.79 30.39 26.14
CA VAL A 271 -12.14 29.84 27.45
C VAL A 271 -13.33 30.59 28.06
N ASP A 272 -14.11 29.89 28.88
CA ASP A 272 -15.17 30.48 29.69
C ASP A 272 -14.61 31.28 30.89
N HIS A 273 -15.45 32.02 31.60
CA HIS A 273 -15.12 32.79 32.81
C HIS A 273 -14.42 31.97 33.91
N ARG A 274 -14.55 30.63 33.87
CA ARG A 274 -13.90 29.67 34.79
C ARG A 274 -12.55 29.14 34.27
N GLY A 275 -12.06 29.63 33.14
CA GLY A 275 -10.83 29.15 32.49
C GLY A 275 -10.93 27.76 31.88
N LYS A 276 -12.14 27.22 31.74
CA LYS A 276 -12.40 25.95 31.03
C LYS A 276 -12.52 26.21 29.53
N PRO A 277 -12.06 25.29 28.66
CA PRO A 277 -12.32 25.40 27.22
C PRO A 277 -13.83 25.53 26.97
N LEU A 278 -14.18 26.44 26.07
CA LEU A 278 -15.56 26.71 25.70
C LEU A 278 -16.19 25.53 24.96
N ASP A 279 -15.40 24.90 24.09
CA ASP A 279 -15.77 23.71 23.33
C ASP A 279 -15.15 22.46 23.98
N ILE A 280 -15.99 21.70 24.68
CA ILE A 280 -15.65 20.43 25.33
C ILE A 280 -16.25 19.21 24.62
N TYR A 281 -17.07 19.44 23.59
CA TYR A 281 -17.83 18.39 22.92
C TYR A 281 -17.38 18.15 21.48
N SER A 282 -16.58 19.04 20.89
CA SER A 282 -16.02 18.79 19.58
C SER A 282 -14.95 17.70 19.64
N ASP A 283 -15.21 16.63 18.90
CA ASP A 283 -14.17 15.70 18.48
C ASP A 283 -13.32 16.33 17.38
N PRO A 284 -12.04 15.93 17.29
CA PRO A 284 -11.18 16.42 16.23
C PRO A 284 -11.63 15.91 14.86
N ASP A 285 -11.41 16.71 13.82
CA ASP A 285 -11.84 16.43 12.45
C ASP A 285 -11.16 15.17 11.88
N TYR A 286 -9.90 14.90 12.27
CA TYR A 286 -9.12 13.73 11.87
C TYR A 286 -8.36 13.14 13.06
N LYS A 287 -8.36 11.81 13.17
CA LYS A 287 -7.56 11.06 14.14
C LYS A 287 -6.71 10.03 13.41
N MET A 288 -5.39 10.21 13.44
CA MET A 288 -4.45 9.35 12.74
C MET A 288 -3.44 8.75 13.71
N LYS A 289 -3.20 7.44 13.63
CA LYS A 289 -2.22 6.71 14.44
C LYS A 289 -0.86 6.74 13.77
N CYS A 290 0.21 7.03 14.50
CA CYS A 290 1.57 6.87 13.99
C CYS A 290 1.96 5.40 13.97
N ILE A 291 2.39 4.86 12.83
CA ILE A 291 2.72 3.42 12.73
C ILE A 291 4.20 3.12 12.50
N GLY A 292 4.94 4.08 11.97
CA GLY A 292 6.35 3.90 11.66
C GLY A 292 6.95 5.15 11.02
N PHE A 293 8.22 5.39 11.32
CA PHE A 293 9.00 6.47 10.73
C PHE A 293 10.42 5.98 10.43
N TRP A 294 11.09 6.60 9.46
CA TRP A 294 12.48 6.34 9.13
C TRP A 294 13.12 7.54 8.45
N LYS A 295 14.44 7.51 8.31
CA LYS A 295 15.21 8.50 7.56
C LYS A 295 15.88 7.83 6.37
N GLU A 296 15.76 8.45 5.21
CA GLU A 296 16.35 7.94 3.97
C GLU A 296 16.63 9.10 3.02
N ASN A 297 17.81 9.10 2.37
CA ASN A 297 18.20 10.14 1.41
C ASN A 297 18.04 11.58 1.94
N LEU A 298 18.45 11.82 3.21
CA LEU A 298 18.33 13.11 3.92
C LEU A 298 16.88 13.58 4.17
N LYS A 299 15.88 12.74 3.91
CA LYS A 299 14.47 13.02 4.19
C LYS A 299 14.01 12.17 5.37
N SER A 300 13.09 12.72 6.16
CA SER A 300 12.40 11.97 7.22
C SER A 300 11.00 11.63 6.76
N TYR A 301 10.64 10.36 6.91
CA TYR A 301 9.36 9.80 6.48
C TYR A 301 8.59 9.33 7.69
N LEU A 302 7.28 9.54 7.68
CA LEU A 302 6.33 9.04 8.67
C LEU A 302 5.16 8.41 7.93
N ILE A 303 4.71 7.24 8.37
CA ILE A 303 3.46 6.65 7.91
C ILE A 303 2.46 6.77 9.05
N THR A 304 1.27 7.24 8.70
CA THR A 304 0.12 7.29 9.61
C THR A 304 -0.97 6.35 9.13
N PHE A 305 -1.82 5.93 10.06
CA PHE A 305 -2.97 5.08 9.81
C PHE A 305 -4.24 5.77 10.29
N ASP A 306 -5.17 6.00 9.36
CA ASP A 306 -6.50 6.54 9.59
C ASP A 306 -7.52 5.43 9.31
N GLU A 307 -8.30 5.06 10.32
CA GLU A 307 -9.32 4.00 10.19
C GLU A 307 -10.53 4.46 9.35
N LEU A 308 -10.75 5.77 9.27
CA LEU A 308 -11.93 6.38 8.65
C LEU A 308 -11.67 6.88 7.22
N ASP A 309 -10.42 6.87 6.74
CA ASP A 309 -10.10 7.25 5.37
C ASP A 309 -10.67 6.21 4.38
N PRO A 310 -11.58 6.62 3.48
CA PRO A 310 -12.25 5.70 2.55
C PRO A 310 -11.35 5.25 1.40
N PHE A 311 -10.27 5.98 1.07
CA PHE A 311 -9.43 5.67 -0.07
C PHE A 311 -8.26 4.77 0.31
N SER A 312 -7.44 5.25 1.22
CA SER A 312 -6.27 4.53 1.70
C SER A 312 -6.15 4.79 3.19
N LYS A 313 -6.31 3.76 4.01
CA LYS A 313 -6.14 3.86 5.46
C LYS A 313 -4.73 4.30 5.87
N TYR A 314 -3.76 4.22 4.98
CA TYR A 314 -2.38 4.62 5.22
C TYR A 314 -2.04 5.89 4.45
N ARG A 315 -1.35 6.81 5.11
CA ARG A 315 -0.83 8.03 4.50
C ARG A 315 0.66 8.17 4.78
N CYS A 316 1.42 8.49 3.74
CA CYS A 316 2.83 8.80 3.89
C CYS A 316 3.05 10.30 4.06
N TRP A 317 3.99 10.66 4.92
CA TRP A 317 4.35 12.03 5.26
C TRP A 317 5.85 12.22 5.11
N VAL A 318 6.24 13.34 4.53
CA VAL A 318 7.62 13.84 4.58
C VAL A 318 7.66 14.99 5.57
N TYR A 319 8.55 14.92 6.56
CA TYR A 319 8.63 15.95 7.60
C TYR A 319 10.05 16.44 7.84
N GLN A 320 10.16 17.70 8.27
CA GLN A 320 11.41 18.32 8.66
C GLN A 320 11.13 19.41 9.70
N ARG A 321 11.98 19.49 10.71
CA ARG A 321 11.98 20.61 11.65
C ARG A 321 12.77 21.75 11.02
N ALA A 322 12.12 22.89 10.80
CA ALA A 322 12.72 24.07 10.19
C ALA A 322 13.41 24.95 11.24
N ASP A 323 12.70 25.25 12.33
CA ASP A 323 13.20 26.00 13.49
C ASP A 323 12.88 25.26 14.79
N LEU A 324 13.27 25.80 15.95
CA LEU A 324 12.90 25.25 17.26
C LEU A 324 11.39 25.05 17.39
N ASN A 325 10.60 26.03 16.94
CA ASN A 325 9.14 26.04 17.11
C ASN A 325 8.39 25.76 15.80
N ARG A 326 9.09 25.48 14.68
CA ARG A 326 8.45 25.32 13.36
C ARG A 326 8.76 23.97 12.72
N VAL A 327 7.72 23.29 12.29
CA VAL A 327 7.78 21.97 11.65
C VAL A 327 7.05 22.02 10.32
N LEU A 328 7.69 21.52 9.26
CA LEU A 328 7.12 21.44 7.93
C LEU A 328 6.79 19.99 7.62
N MET A 329 5.57 19.73 7.13
CA MET A 329 5.10 18.40 6.78
C MET A 329 4.37 18.42 5.44
N SER A 330 4.57 17.39 4.62
CA SER A 330 3.83 17.18 3.38
C SER A 330 3.22 15.79 3.40
N GLN A 331 1.91 15.71 3.13
CA GLN A 331 1.18 14.46 3.01
C GLN A 331 1.18 13.97 1.56
N ALA A 332 1.37 12.66 1.35
CA ALA A 332 1.31 12.01 0.06
C ALA A 332 -0.13 11.64 -0.34
N ILE A 333 -0.33 11.44 -1.65
CA ILE A 333 -1.62 11.00 -2.23
C ILE A 333 -2.06 9.61 -1.75
N GLY A 334 -1.13 8.78 -1.29
CA GLY A 334 -1.45 7.43 -0.86
C GLY A 334 -0.49 6.89 0.21
N PRO A 335 -0.36 5.57 0.30
CA PRO A 335 0.36 4.89 1.37
C PRO A 335 1.89 4.92 1.19
N PHE A 336 2.39 5.48 0.09
CA PHE A 336 3.81 5.64 -0.19
C PHE A 336 4.14 7.11 -0.50
N CYS A 337 5.37 7.52 -0.17
CA CYS A 337 5.87 8.84 -0.53
C CYS A 337 6.59 8.80 -1.89
N ASP A 338 6.33 9.79 -2.74
CA ASP A 338 7.07 9.93 -3.99
C ASP A 338 8.53 10.34 -3.73
N LEU A 339 9.42 9.97 -4.64
CA LEU A 339 10.82 10.41 -4.63
C LEU A 339 10.96 11.93 -4.80
N LYS A 340 10.06 12.54 -5.58
CA LYS A 340 10.04 13.98 -5.84
C LYS A 340 9.52 14.77 -4.64
N GLN A 341 8.61 14.19 -3.86
CA GLN A 341 7.96 14.83 -2.73
C GLN A 341 8.99 15.38 -1.72
N THR A 342 8.82 16.64 -1.34
CA THR A 342 9.57 17.34 -0.30
C THR A 342 8.61 17.85 0.77
N VAL A 343 9.14 18.44 1.85
CA VAL A 343 8.30 19.00 2.92
C VAL A 343 7.41 20.16 2.48
N ASN A 344 7.77 20.83 1.38
CA ASN A 344 6.99 21.93 0.80
C ASN A 344 6.07 21.47 -0.34
N SER A 345 6.10 20.18 -0.70
CA SER A 345 5.32 19.67 -1.83
C SER A 345 3.84 19.62 -1.46
N TYR A 346 3.00 20.19 -2.33
CA TYR A 346 1.58 20.38 -2.08
C TYR A 346 0.67 19.89 -3.21
N ASN A 347 1.24 19.50 -4.35
CA ASN A 347 0.48 19.13 -5.55
C ASN A 347 0.68 17.67 -5.97
N TYR A 348 -0.31 17.13 -6.68
CA TYR A 348 -0.30 15.76 -7.18
C TYR A 348 0.86 15.47 -8.14
N THR A 349 1.32 16.48 -8.87
CA THR A 349 2.45 16.38 -9.82
C THR A 349 3.77 16.05 -9.12
N GLU A 350 3.89 16.40 -7.84
CA GLU A 350 5.02 16.09 -6.97
C GLU A 350 4.77 14.86 -6.09
N GLY A 351 3.58 14.26 -6.18
CA GLY A 351 3.15 13.12 -5.38
C GLY A 351 2.60 13.49 -3.99
N ALA A 352 2.26 14.77 -3.77
CA ALA A 352 1.70 15.28 -2.52
C ALA A 352 0.23 15.70 -2.67
N THR A 353 -0.49 15.79 -1.56
CA THR A 353 -1.87 16.31 -1.49
C THR A 353 -1.96 17.64 -0.78
N VAL A 354 -1.22 17.77 0.33
CA VAL A 354 -1.22 18.96 1.18
C VAL A 354 0.13 19.13 1.85
N ALA A 355 0.63 20.35 1.86
CA ALA A 355 1.73 20.79 2.70
C ALA A 355 1.16 21.59 3.87
N VAL A 356 1.68 21.31 5.06
CA VAL A 356 1.32 21.91 6.32
C VAL A 356 2.56 22.51 6.95
N GLU A 357 2.49 23.80 7.24
CA GLU A 357 3.49 24.54 7.99
C GLU A 357 2.95 24.78 9.39
N MET A 358 3.61 24.17 10.37
CA MET A 358 3.20 24.12 11.76
C MET A 358 4.09 24.98 12.63
N GLU A 359 3.48 25.83 13.45
CA GLU A 359 4.15 26.65 14.46
C GLU A 359 3.64 26.26 15.85
N GLU A 360 4.57 25.97 16.75
CA GLU A 360 4.26 25.52 18.10
C GLU A 360 3.58 26.65 18.88
N TYR A 361 2.41 26.36 19.43
CA TYR A 361 1.71 27.25 20.34
C TYR A 361 1.46 26.46 21.62
N GLU A 362 2.36 26.59 22.58
CA GLU A 362 2.00 26.22 23.94
C GLU A 362 0.95 27.22 24.41
N ARG A 363 -0.17 26.74 24.98
CA ARG A 363 -0.99 27.63 25.81
C ARG A 363 -0.04 28.22 26.83
N GLU A 364 0.22 29.52 26.78
CA GLU A 364 1.04 30.24 27.74
C GLU A 364 0.43 30.13 29.15
N ARG A 365 0.58 28.98 29.79
CA ARG A 365 0.11 28.74 31.16
C ARG A 365 0.98 29.50 32.16
N ASN A 366 2.11 30.05 31.71
CA ASN A 366 3.11 30.72 32.52
C ASN A 366 2.97 32.25 32.63
N MET A 367 2.07 32.92 31.89
CA MET A 367 1.89 34.37 32.05
C MET A 367 0.87 34.75 33.15
N PHE A 368 -0.14 33.92 33.41
CA PHE A 368 -1.17 34.24 34.41
C PHE A 368 -0.76 33.95 35.86
N LEU A 369 0.22 33.07 36.10
CA LEU A 369 0.76 32.82 37.44
C LEU A 369 1.77 33.88 37.90
N LYS A 370 2.37 34.66 36.98
CA LYS A 370 3.25 35.79 37.35
C LYS A 370 2.51 37.10 37.58
N ASN A 371 1.34 37.29 36.96
CA ASN A 371 0.54 38.51 37.14
C ASN A 371 -0.45 38.46 38.30
N SER A 372 -0.68 37.29 38.91
CA SER A 372 -1.52 37.14 40.12
C SER A 372 -0.74 37.28 41.43
N THR A 373 0.60 37.33 41.39
CA THR A 373 1.44 37.53 42.58
C THR A 373 1.91 38.98 42.80
N HIS A 374 1.58 39.92 41.89
CA HIS A 374 1.98 41.33 42.00
C HIS A 374 0.89 42.31 42.44
N SER A 375 -0.30 41.84 42.83
CA SER A 375 -1.42 42.71 43.23
C SER A 375 -1.86 42.62 44.70
N ILE A 376 -1.07 42.01 45.60
CA ILE A 376 -1.45 41.87 47.03
C ILE A 376 -0.42 42.43 48.03
N SER A 377 0.74 42.94 47.61
CA SER A 377 1.69 43.60 48.54
C SER A 377 1.65 45.12 48.40
N GLY A 378 0.64 45.76 48.98
CA GLY A 378 0.50 47.21 48.93
C GLY A 378 -0.58 47.81 49.83
N ILE A 379 -0.79 47.25 51.04
CA ILE A 379 -1.48 47.93 52.14
C ILE A 379 -0.79 47.52 53.45
N VAL A 380 0.16 48.34 53.90
CA VAL A 380 0.45 48.65 55.32
C VAL A 380 0.88 50.10 55.38
#